data_AF-A0A0D9W266-F1
#
_entry.id   AF-A0A0D9W266-F1
#
_cell.length_a   1.000
_cell.length_b   1.000
_cell.length_c   1.000
_cell.angle_alpha   90.00
_cell.angle_beta   90.00
_cell.angle_gamma   90.00
#
_symmetry.space_group_name_H-M   'P 1'
#
loop_
_entity.id
_entity.type
_entity.pdbx_description
1 polymer ?
#
loop_
_entity_poly.entity_id
_entity_poly.type
_entity_poly.pdbx_seq_one_letter_code
_entity_poly.pdbx_strand_id
1 'polypeptide(L)' 'MRISTPLAVFAFIFVLLFSPSPAAAARLMPRPKPIDAHRSQHLDLGGSLVGPESVAFDGKGHGPYSGVSDGRIMRQS' A
#
# COMPACT_ATOMS: atom_id res chain seq x y z
N MET A 1 48.35 0.07 0.92
CA MET A 1 47.73 1.27 0.31
C MET A 1 47.19 2.16 1.42
N ARG A 2 47.89 3.24 1.78
CA ARG A 2 47.39 4.22 2.78
C ARG A 2 46.55 5.24 2.03
N ILE A 3 45.25 5.27 2.29
CA ILE A 3 44.37 6.32 1.77
C ILE A 3 44.80 7.62 2.42
N SER A 4 45.12 8.64 1.62
CA SER A 4 45.44 9.97 2.15
C SER A 4 44.16 10.59 2.73
N THR A 5 44.26 11.19 3.92
CA THR A 5 43.17 11.91 4.58
C THR A 5 42.34 12.82 3.65
N PRO A 6 42.91 13.61 2.72
CA PRO A 6 42.10 14.41 1.80
C PRO A 6 41.25 13.58 0.83
N LEU A 7 41.75 12.42 0.38
CA LEU A 7 40.99 11.53 -0.51
C LEU A 7 39.80 10.89 0.22
N ALA A 8 39.97 10.54 1.49
CA ALA A 8 38.89 10.02 2.33
C ALA A 8 37.79 11.06 2.58
N VAL A 9 38.17 12.31 2.86
CA VAL A 9 37.20 13.42 3.06
C VAL A 9 36.45 13.73 1.77
N PHE A 10 37.15 13.77 0.63
CA PHE A 10 36.54 13.97 -0.67
C PHE A 10 35.52 12.87 -0.99
N ALA A 11 35.89 11.60 -0.79
CA ALA A 11 34.99 10.47 -1.01
C ALA A 11 33.75 10.53 -0.09
N PHE A 12 33.93 10.93 1.17
CA PHE A 12 32.83 11.06 2.13
C PHE A 12 31.84 12.17 1.72
N ILE A 13 32.34 13.34 1.33
CA ILE A 13 31.51 14.45 0.83
C ILE A 13 30.79 14.02 -0.45
N PHE A 14 31.49 13.33 -1.35
CA PHE A 14 30.89 12.82 -2.58
C PHE A 14 29.73 11.86 -2.30
N VAL A 15 29.90 10.92 -1.37
CA VAL A 15 28.81 10.03 -0.94
C VAL A 15 27.65 10.82 -0.33
N LEU A 16 27.91 11.82 0.50
CA LEU A 16 26.83 12.63 1.09
C LEU A 16 26.06 13.46 0.06
N LEU A 17 26.74 13.99 -0.96
CA LEU A 17 26.12 14.83 -2.00
C LEU A 17 25.34 13.99 -3.03
N PHE A 18 25.84 12.82 -3.38
CA PHE A 18 25.26 11.97 -4.42
C PHE A 18 24.48 10.76 -3.87
N SER A 19 24.43 10.56 -2.56
CA SER A 19 23.58 9.54 -1.95
C SER A 19 22.11 9.89 -2.21
N PRO A 20 21.32 8.96 -2.79
CA PRO A 20 19.89 9.18 -2.96
C PRO A 20 19.24 9.39 -1.59
N SER A 21 18.52 10.50 -1.43
CA SER A 21 17.80 10.79 -0.19
C SER A 21 16.66 9.76 -0.02
N PRO A 22 16.51 9.14 1.17
CA PRO A 22 15.40 8.22 1.42
C PRO A 22 14.04 8.91 1.25
N ALA A 23 13.95 10.21 1.54
CA ALA A 23 12.75 11.00 1.30
C ALA A 23 12.46 11.22 -0.20
N ALA A 24 13.50 11.30 -1.04
CA ALA A 24 13.34 11.35 -2.49
C ALA A 24 12.89 9.99 -3.05
N ALA A 25 13.42 8.87 -2.53
CA ALA A 25 12.99 7.53 -2.90
C ALA A 25 11.50 7.28 -2.58
N ALA A 26 11.03 7.73 -1.41
CA ALA A 26 9.63 7.61 -1.01
C ALA A 26 8.65 8.36 -1.92
N ARG A 27 9.10 9.40 -2.63
CA ARG A 27 8.27 10.16 -3.59
C ARG A 27 8.05 9.42 -4.91
N LEU A 28 8.93 8.49 -5.24
CA LEU A 28 8.85 7.66 -6.45
C LEU A 28 8.05 6.38 -6.21
N MET A 29 7.80 6.02 -4.95
CA MET A 29 6.96 4.88 -4.60
C MET A 29 5.49 5.21 -4.87
N PRO A 30 4.69 4.24 -5.36
CA PRO A 30 3.24 4.38 -5.43
C PRO A 30 2.70 4.74 -4.05
N ARG A 31 2.09 5.93 -3.94
CA ARG A 31 1.44 6.35 -2.71
C ARG A 31 0.21 5.46 -2.51
N PRO A 32 0.01 4.87 -1.31
CA PRO A 32 -1.23 4.15 -1.03
C PRO A 32 -2.39 5.11 -1.27
N LYS A 33 -3.30 4.73 -2.17
CA LYS A 33 -4.52 5.50 -2.39
C LYS A 33 -5.35 5.40 -1.11
N PRO A 34 -5.69 6.51 -0.45
CA PRO A 34 -6.52 6.46 0.75
C PRO A 34 -7.88 5.84 0.39
N ILE A 35 -8.38 5.00 1.28
CA ILE A 35 -9.73 4.45 1.17
C ILE A 35 -10.69 5.60 1.50
N ASP A 36 -11.47 6.02 0.51
CA ASP A 36 -12.54 7.00 0.70
C ASP A 36 -13.76 6.32 1.30
N ALA A 37 -13.86 6.33 2.63
CA ALA A 37 -14.97 5.74 3.37
C ALA A 37 -16.32 6.44 3.10
N HIS A 38 -16.31 7.67 2.57
CA HIS A 38 -17.53 8.39 2.20
C HIS A 38 -18.19 7.79 0.95
N ARG A 39 -17.45 6.99 0.16
CA ARG A 39 -17.99 6.23 -0.96
C ARG A 39 -18.37 4.79 -0.58
N SER A 40 -18.59 4.53 0.71
CA SER A 40 -19.05 3.23 1.16
C SER A 40 -20.41 2.90 0.55
N GLN A 41 -20.52 1.69 -0.02
CA GLN A 41 -21.79 1.17 -0.50
C GLN A 41 -22.33 0.18 0.51
N HIS A 42 -23.61 0.33 0.84
CA HIS A 42 -24.31 -0.66 1.62
C HIS A 42 -24.80 -1.77 0.70
N LEU A 43 -24.39 -2.99 0.97
CA LEU A 43 -24.85 -4.16 0.24
C LEU A 43 -25.97 -4.81 1.06
N ASP A 44 -27.19 -4.76 0.54
CA ASP A 44 -28.31 -5.45 1.16
C ASP A 44 -28.16 -6.96 0.96
N LEU A 45 -28.17 -7.70 2.06
CA LEU A 45 -28.00 -9.15 2.08
C LEU A 45 -29.35 -9.89 1.95
N GLY A 46 -30.45 -9.20 2.25
CA GLY A 46 -31.80 -9.76 2.36
C GLY A 46 -32.00 -10.58 3.65
N GLY A 47 -33.06 -10.26 4.41
CA GLY A 47 -33.42 -11.00 5.62
C GLY A 47 -32.49 -10.74 6.83
N SER A 48 -32.38 -11.73 7.73
CA SER A 48 -31.56 -11.65 8.96
C SER A 48 -30.13 -12.18 8.75
N LEU A 49 -29.53 -11.94 7.59
CA LEU A 49 -28.16 -12.34 7.33
C LEU A 49 -27.19 -11.36 7.98
N VAL A 50 -26.19 -11.90 8.67
CA VAL A 50 -25.16 -11.12 9.37
C VAL A 50 -23.97 -10.92 8.44
N GLY A 51 -23.33 -9.75 8.58
CA GLY A 51 -22.45 -9.08 7.62
C GLY A 51 -21.16 -9.81 7.21
N PRO A 52 -20.15 -9.08 6.69
CA PRO A 52 -19.00 -9.71 6.07
C PRO A 52 -18.18 -10.49 7.10
N GLU A 53 -18.23 -11.81 7.01
CA GLU A 53 -17.41 -12.71 7.83
C GLU A 53 -15.97 -12.80 7.32
N SER A 54 -15.76 -12.43 6.06
CA SER A 54 -14.46 -12.36 5.40
C SER A 54 -14.45 -11.28 4.31
N VAL A 55 -13.25 -10.74 4.02
CA VAL A 55 -13.02 -9.77 2.94
C VAL A 55 -11.77 -10.16 2.16
N ALA A 56 -11.87 -10.15 0.83
CA ALA A 56 -10.76 -10.46 -0.07
C ALA A 56 -10.68 -9.49 -1.26
N PHE A 57 -9.49 -9.40 -1.87
CA PHE A 57 -9.22 -8.67 -3.10
C PHE A 57 -8.58 -9.63 -4.11
N ASP A 58 -8.91 -9.47 -5.40
CA ASP A 58 -8.28 -10.28 -6.44
C ASP A 58 -6.86 -9.77 -6.80
N GLY A 59 -6.10 -10.56 -7.56
CA GLY A 59 -4.75 -10.18 -8.00
C GLY A 59 -4.69 -8.98 -8.97
N LYS A 60 -5.84 -8.50 -9.45
CA LYS A 60 -5.96 -7.29 -10.29
C LYS A 60 -6.35 -6.06 -9.46
N GLY A 61 -6.56 -6.21 -8.15
CA GLY A 61 -7.01 -5.16 -7.25
C GLY A 61 -8.51 -4.88 -7.30
N HIS A 62 -9.32 -5.76 -7.90
CA HIS A 62 -10.78 -5.69 -7.79
C HIS A 62 -11.26 -6.25 -6.44
N GLY A 63 -12.48 -5.84 -6.08
CA GLY A 63 -13.10 -6.12 -4.80
C GLY A 63 -13.58 -4.81 -4.16
N PRO A 64 -13.87 -4.82 -2.85
CA PRO A 64 -13.78 -5.97 -1.95
C PRO A 64 -14.85 -7.04 -2.28
N TYR A 65 -14.45 -8.30 -2.13
CA TYR A 65 -15.37 -9.45 -2.09
C TYR A 65 -15.65 -9.80 -0.64
N SER A 66 -16.92 -9.88 -0.28
CA SER A 66 -17.36 -10.18 1.07
C SER A 66 -17.99 -11.58 1.12
N GLY A 67 -17.53 -12.42 2.03
CA GLY A 67 -18.25 -13.63 2.41
C GLY A 67 -19.40 -13.31 3.36
N VAL A 68 -20.52 -13.99 3.20
CA VAL A 68 -21.73 -13.84 4.03
C VAL A 68 -22.03 -15.20 4.66
N SER A 69 -22.64 -15.20 5.85
CA SER A 69 -22.88 -16.43 6.64
C SER A 69 -23.75 -17.51 6.00
N ASP A 70 -24.33 -17.25 4.83
CA ASP A 70 -25.02 -18.26 4.01
C ASP A 70 -24.10 -18.93 2.97
N GLY A 71 -22.80 -18.61 2.98
CA GLY A 71 -21.79 -19.17 2.09
C GLY A 71 -21.65 -18.46 0.74
N ARG A 72 -22.41 -17.38 0.49
CA ARG A 72 -22.27 -16.58 -0.74
C ARG A 72 -21.05 -15.66 -0.67
N ILE A 73 -20.45 -15.42 -1.83
CA ILE A 73 -19.46 -14.35 -2.03
C ILE A 73 -20.12 -13.23 -2.82
N MET A 74 -20.11 -12.01 -2.27
CA MET A 74 -20.71 -10.85 -2.90
C MET A 74 -19.66 -9.77 -3.16
N ARG A 75 -19.82 -9.01 -4.25
CA ARG A 75 -18.95 -7.89 -4.60
C ARG A 75 -19.69 -6.58 -4.33
N GLN A 76 -19.05 -5.64 -3.63
CA GLN A 76 -19.56 -4.27 -3.52
C GLN A 76 -19.37 -3.56 -4.86
N SER A 77 -20.44 -3.04 -5.47
CA SER A 77 -20.46 -2.59 -6.89
C SER A 77 -19.57 -1.40 -7.20
#